data_AF-A0A1C6L5L9-F1
#
_entry.id   AF-A0A1C6L5L9-F1
#
_cell.length_a   1.000
_cell.length_b   1.000
_cell.length_c   1.000
_cell.angle_alpha   90.00
_cell.angle_beta   90.00
_cell.angle_gamma   90.00
#
_symmetry.space_group_name_H-M   'P 1'
#
loop_
_entity.id
_entity.type
_entity.pdbx_description
1 polymer ?
#
loop_
_entity_poly.entity_id
_entity_poly.type
_entity_poly.pdbx_seq_one_letter_code
_entity_poly.pdbx_strand_id
1 'polypeptide(L)'
;MINIIIHRRKEIDIHIVFEALSEQLTIPYKYNRRTHTIEIREKVSHPIMIRGMYGSLRQTQGLYPDFYNCSSQEAETYLSERSTAVDGVGLKHVTDVVKIIDILKIVESNDDESDTAVDVNLGGYCE
;
A
#
# COMPACT_ATOMS: atom_id res chain seq x y z
N MET A 1 5.24 7.43 6.99
CA MET A 1 5.43 6.32 6.04
C MET A 1 4.83 5.10 6.69
N ILE A 2 3.95 4.40 5.99
CA ILE A 2 3.32 3.17 6.46
C ILE A 2 4.24 1.99 6.09
N ASN A 3 4.53 1.12 7.05
CA ASN A 3 5.43 -0.01 6.92
C ASN A 3 4.64 -1.32 7.06
N ILE A 4 4.59 -2.10 5.99
CA ILE A 4 3.91 -3.40 5.94
C ILE A 4 4.96 -4.50 5.86
N ILE A 5 4.95 -5.42 6.83
CA ILE A 5 5.88 -6.57 6.85
C ILE A 5 5.16 -7.84 6.43
N ILE A 6 5.67 -8.49 5.39
CA ILE A 6 5.22 -9.81 4.96
C ILE A 6 6.30 -10.80 5.36
N HIS A 7 5.97 -11.73 6.26
CA HIS A 7 6.89 -12.78 6.69
C HIS A 7 6.47 -14.15 6.20
N ARG A 8 7.43 -14.92 5.69
CA ARG A 8 7.25 -16.32 5.29
C ARG A 8 8.42 -17.17 5.74
N ARG A 9 8.27 -18.50 5.67
CA ARG A 9 9.37 -19.40 6.01
C ARG A 9 10.40 -19.52 4.88
N LYS A 10 9.94 -19.53 3.63
CA LYS A 10 10.81 -19.68 2.45
C LYS A 10 10.75 -18.43 1.58
N GLU A 11 11.86 -18.15 0.90
CA GLU A 11 11.93 -17.02 -0.05
C GLU A 11 10.95 -17.18 -1.22
N ILE A 12 10.74 -18.41 -1.71
CA ILE A 12 9.78 -18.67 -2.80
C ILE A 12 8.36 -18.21 -2.42
N ASP A 13 7.97 -18.32 -1.16
CA ASP A 13 6.65 -17.88 -0.70
C ASP A 13 6.55 -16.35 -0.71
N ILE A 14 7.66 -15.63 -0.49
CA ILE A 14 7.72 -14.17 -0.65
C ILE A 14 7.55 -13.79 -2.11
N HIS A 15 8.24 -14.48 -3.03
CA HIS A 15 8.07 -14.24 -4.46
C HIS A 15 6.62 -14.41 -4.91
N ILE A 16 5.96 -15.50 -4.52
CA ILE A 16 4.55 -15.76 -4.86
C ILE A 16 3.65 -14.63 -4.35
N VAL A 17 3.86 -14.18 -3.11
CA VAL A 17 3.08 -13.08 -2.53
C VAL A 17 3.31 -11.77 -3.28
N PHE A 18 4.56 -11.44 -3.61
CA PHE A 18 4.89 -10.20 -4.30
C PHE A 18 4.42 -10.20 -5.76
N GLU A 19 4.43 -11.34 -6.45
CA GLU A 19 3.81 -11.50 -7.76
C GLU A 19 2.30 -11.27 -7.67
N ALA A 20 1.62 -11.92 -6.72
CA ALA A 20 0.17 -11.73 -6.51
C ALA A 20 -0.20 -10.28 -6.15
N LEU A 21 0.63 -9.58 -5.37
CA LEU A 21 0.46 -8.15 -5.10
C LEU A 21 0.67 -7.32 -6.36
N SER A 22 1.71 -7.61 -7.13
CA SER A 22 2.04 -6.88 -8.36
C SER A 22 0.93 -6.94 -9.41
N GLU A 23 0.21 -8.06 -9.46
CA GLU A 23 -0.96 -8.27 -10.35
C GLU A 23 -2.21 -7.50 -9.88
N GLN A 24 -2.37 -7.28 -8.57
CA GLN A 24 -3.57 -6.66 -7.99
C GLN A 24 -3.42 -5.15 -7.75
N LEU A 25 -2.20 -4.65 -7.64
CA LEU A 25 -1.95 -3.22 -7.40
C LEU A 25 -2.26 -2.41 -8.65
N THR A 26 -3.25 -1.52 -8.54
CA THR A 26 -3.69 -0.64 -9.63
C THR A 26 -3.09 0.77 -9.60
N ILE A 27 -2.11 1.01 -8.72
CA ILE A 27 -1.42 2.30 -8.59
C ILE A 27 0.08 2.16 -8.88
N PRO A 28 0.77 3.24 -9.28
CA PRO A 28 2.20 3.19 -9.54
C PRO A 28 2.99 2.75 -8.30
N TYR A 29 3.91 1.80 -8.50
CA TYR A 29 4.81 1.33 -7.45
C TYR A 29 6.20 1.02 -8.00
N LYS A 30 7.20 1.05 -7.12
CA LYS A 30 8.56 0.60 -7.41
C LYS A 30 8.80 -0.73 -6.72
N TYR A 31 9.05 -1.78 -7.50
CA TYR A 31 9.40 -3.09 -6.96
C TYR A 31 10.90 -3.36 -7.09
N ASN A 32 11.55 -3.63 -5.95
CA ASN A 32 12.92 -4.12 -5.89
C ASN A 32 12.93 -5.59 -5.48
N ARG A 33 13.08 -6.47 -6.47
CA ARG A 33 13.12 -7.92 -6.30
C ARG A 33 14.33 -8.40 -5.49
N ARG A 34 15.46 -7.70 -5.53
CA ARG A 34 16.67 -8.11 -4.78
C ARG A 34 16.47 -8.00 -3.27
N THR A 35 15.70 -7.00 -2.83
CA THR A 35 15.44 -6.72 -1.42
C THR A 35 14.04 -7.13 -0.98
N HIS A 36 13.22 -7.68 -1.88
CA HIS A 36 11.81 -7.99 -1.66
C HIS A 36 11.04 -6.78 -1.12
N THR A 37 11.15 -5.64 -1.78
CA THR A 37 10.46 -4.41 -1.34
C THR A 37 9.61 -3.79 -2.43
N ILE A 38 8.37 -3.44 -2.09
CA ILE A 38 7.50 -2.58 -2.91
C ILE A 38 7.38 -1.23 -2.22
N GLU A 39 7.64 -0.16 -2.97
CA GLU A 39 7.50 1.21 -2.50
C GLU A 39 6.42 1.93 -3.32
N ILE A 40 5.46 2.52 -2.62
CA ILE A 40 4.35 3.28 -3.19
C ILE A 40 4.41 4.70 -2.63
N ARG A 41 4.61 5.69 -3.50
CA ARG A 41 4.70 7.11 -3.11
C ARG A 41 3.66 8.01 -3.77
N GLU A 42 3.13 7.58 -4.92
CA GLU A 42 2.19 8.36 -5.72
C GLU A 42 0.77 7.86 -5.46
N LYS A 43 -0.20 8.77 -5.58
CA LYS A 43 -1.64 8.47 -5.44
C LYS A 43 -2.06 7.83 -4.11
N VAL A 44 -1.27 8.02 -3.06
CA VAL A 44 -1.55 7.57 -1.70
C VAL A 44 -1.38 8.72 -0.71
N SER A 45 -2.24 8.76 0.31
CA SER A 45 -2.21 9.79 1.36
C SER A 45 -0.91 9.78 2.18
N HIS A 46 -0.30 8.60 2.31
CA HIS A 46 0.94 8.38 3.02
C HIS A 46 1.82 7.41 2.23
N PRO A 47 3.13 7.67 2.08
CA PRO A 47 4.04 6.72 1.43
C PRO A 47 3.99 5.35 2.12
N ILE A 48 3.95 4.28 1.33
CA ILE A 48 3.83 2.89 1.81
C ILE A 48 5.10 2.12 1.41
N MET A 49 5.66 1.39 2.36
CA MET A 49 6.77 0.46 2.17
C MET A 49 6.32 -0.94 2.55
N ILE A 50 6.31 -1.87 1.60
CA ILE A 50 6.02 -3.29 1.82
C ILE A 50 7.34 -4.05 1.77
N ARG A 51 7.67 -4.81 2.82
CA ARG A 51 8.91 -5.59 2.92
C ARG A 51 8.62 -7.07 3.08
N GLY A 52 9.17 -7.88 2.19
CA GLY A 52 9.16 -9.33 2.26
C GLY A 52 10.37 -9.83 3.05
N MET A 53 10.12 -10.60 4.10
CA MET A 53 11.14 -11.17 4.98
C MET A 53 10.93 -12.67 5.05
N TYR A 54 12.01 -13.46 5.05
CA TYR A 54 11.88 -14.91 5.08
C TYR A 54 12.86 -15.59 6.04
N GLY A 55 12.49 -16.79 6.48
CA GLY A 55 13.31 -17.57 7.41
C GLY A 55 13.23 -17.01 8.83
N SER A 56 14.39 -16.73 9.45
CA SER A 56 14.45 -16.37 10.87
C SER A 56 13.79 -15.02 11.15
N LEU A 57 12.93 -14.98 12.18
CA LEU A 57 12.33 -13.74 12.68
C LEU A 57 13.36 -12.73 13.21
N ARG A 58 14.59 -13.16 13.53
CA ARG A 58 15.66 -12.21 13.87
C ARG A 58 15.99 -11.25 12.72
N GLN A 59 15.73 -11.63 11.48
CA GLN A 59 15.92 -10.74 10.34
C GLN A 59 14.95 -9.55 10.35
N THR A 60 13.82 -9.66 11.05
CA THR A 60 12.86 -8.56 11.21
C THR A 60 13.18 -7.68 12.42
N GLN A 61 14.29 -7.92 13.12
CA GLN A 61 14.71 -7.11 14.26
C GLN A 61 14.96 -5.65 13.84
N GLY A 62 14.40 -4.71 14.61
CA GLY A 62 14.49 -3.28 14.32
C GLY A 62 13.48 -2.79 13.28
N LEU A 63 12.66 -3.69 12.73
CA LEU A 63 11.49 -3.31 11.95
C LEU A 63 10.30 -3.12 12.90
N TYR A 64 9.58 -2.02 12.71
CA TYR A 64 8.35 -1.69 13.42
C TYR A 64 7.22 -1.65 12.39
N PRO A 65 6.48 -2.76 12.17
CA PRO A 65 5.35 -2.79 11.25
C PRO A 65 4.18 -1.94 11.77
N ASP A 66 3.49 -1.25 10.88
CA ASP A 66 2.12 -0.77 11.12
C ASP A 66 1.11 -1.89 10.84
N PHE A 67 1.38 -2.68 9.79
CA PHE A 67 0.63 -3.87 9.40
C PHE A 67 1.58 -5.03 9.16
N TYR A 68 1.12 -6.26 9.42
CA TYR A 68 1.90 -7.44 9.11
C TYR A 68 1.05 -8.57 8.55
N ASN A 69 1.63 -9.39 7.67
CA ASN A 69 1.03 -10.61 7.15
C ASN A 69 2.03 -11.76 7.28
N CYS A 70 1.69 -12.78 8.05
CA CYS A 70 2.58 -13.90 8.33
C CYS A 70 1.86 -15.25 8.20
N SER A 71 2.63 -16.32 8.07
CA SER A 71 2.12 -17.68 7.88
C SER A 71 2.27 -18.59 9.10
N SER A 72 2.61 -18.05 10.27
CA SER A 72 2.74 -18.81 11.52
C SER A 72 2.36 -17.97 12.74
N GLN A 73 1.87 -18.64 13.78
CA GLN A 73 1.54 -18.02 15.07
C GLN A 73 2.78 -17.40 15.74
N GLU A 74 3.94 -18.05 15.62
CA GLU A 74 5.21 -17.53 16.16
C GLU A 74 5.57 -16.18 15.53
N ALA A 75 5.42 -16.04 14.21
CA ALA A 75 5.67 -14.80 13.50
C ALA A 75 4.65 -13.72 13.86
N GLU A 76 3.38 -14.11 14.03
CA GLU A 76 2.31 -13.21 14.44
C GLU A 76 2.61 -12.60 15.81
N THR A 77 2.89 -13.42 16.82
CA THR A 77 3.26 -12.95 18.16
C THR A 77 4.51 -12.08 18.14
N TYR A 78 5.54 -12.48 17.40
CA TYR A 78 6.80 -11.73 17.34
C TYR A 78 6.64 -10.34 16.69
N LEU A 79 5.79 -10.23 15.67
CA LEU A 79 5.55 -8.99 14.93
C LEU A 79 4.54 -8.08 15.64
N SER A 80 3.52 -8.63 16.32
CA SER A 80 2.57 -7.86 17.11
C SER A 80 3.22 -7.17 18.31
N GLU A 81 4.15 -7.85 19.00
CA GLU A 81 4.92 -7.25 20.10
C GLU A 81 5.83 -6.10 19.66
N ARG A 82 6.12 -5.98 18.36
CA ARG A 82 7.04 -5.00 17.77
C ARG A 82 6.36 -3.96 16.90
N SER A 83 5.05 -4.05 16.68
CA SER A 83 4.35 -3.07 15.86
C SER A 83 4.32 -1.70 16.51
N THR A 84 4.19 -0.68 15.67
CA THR A 84 4.06 0.73 16.10
C THR A 84 2.76 0.99 16.84
N ALA A 85 1.70 0.24 16.53
CA ALA A 85 0.43 0.24 17.24
C ALA A 85 0.43 -0.83 18.35
N VAL A 86 -0.28 -0.57 19.46
CA VAL A 86 -0.56 -1.58 20.49
C VAL A 86 -1.28 -2.77 19.82
N ASP A 87 -0.71 -3.96 19.96
CA ASP A 87 -1.12 -5.24 19.33
C ASP A 87 -0.97 -5.35 17.79
N GLY A 88 -0.62 -4.27 17.10
CA GLY A 88 -0.44 -4.27 15.64
C GLY A 88 -1.70 -4.66 14.87
N VAL A 89 -1.61 -4.62 13.54
CA VAL A 89 -2.73 -5.07 12.69
C VAL A 89 -2.27 -6.24 11.84
N GLY A 90 -2.62 -7.45 12.31
CA GLY A 90 -2.44 -8.69 11.57
C GLY A 90 -3.41 -8.79 10.39
N LEU A 91 -2.85 -8.86 9.18
CA LEU A 91 -3.56 -9.09 7.93
C LEU A 91 -3.58 -10.60 7.68
N LYS A 92 -4.76 -11.22 7.61
CA LYS A 92 -4.89 -12.68 7.46
C LYS A 92 -4.60 -13.13 6.03
N HIS A 93 -5.09 -12.38 5.05
CA HIS A 93 -4.89 -12.68 3.64
C HIS A 93 -4.03 -11.63 2.96
N VAL A 94 -3.28 -12.04 1.94
CA VAL A 94 -2.50 -11.10 1.10
C VAL A 94 -3.40 -10.04 0.47
N THR A 95 -4.63 -10.41 0.12
CA THR A 95 -5.65 -9.48 -0.40
C THR A 95 -5.99 -8.37 0.59
N ASP A 96 -5.80 -8.57 1.90
CA ASP A 96 -6.03 -7.51 2.89
C ASP A 96 -4.96 -6.42 2.80
N VAL A 97 -3.75 -6.73 2.33
CA VAL A 97 -2.71 -5.71 2.02
C VAL A 97 -3.21 -4.78 0.92
N VAL A 98 -3.83 -5.32 -0.13
CA VAL A 98 -4.39 -4.53 -1.24
C VAL A 98 -5.51 -3.63 -0.73
N LYS A 99 -6.41 -4.15 0.12
CA LYS A 99 -7.49 -3.34 0.73
C LYS A 99 -6.95 -2.17 1.57
N ILE A 100 -5.89 -2.39 2.36
CA ILE A 100 -5.24 -1.30 3.11
C ILE A 100 -4.72 -0.23 2.14
N ILE A 101 -4.09 -0.64 1.06
CA ILE A 101 -3.58 0.29 0.04
C ILE A 101 -4.75 1.04 -0.61
N ASP A 102 -5.85 0.36 -0.95
CA ASP A 102 -7.05 0.98 -1.52
C ASP A 102 -7.67 2.03 -0.60
N ILE A 103 -7.76 1.77 0.70
CA ILE A 103 -8.22 2.74 1.71
C ILE A 103 -7.33 3.98 1.74
N LEU A 104 -6.02 3.80 1.50
CA LEU A 104 -5.03 4.88 1.55
C LEU A 104 -4.90 5.63 0.23
N LYS A 105 -5.54 5.18 -0.86
CA LYS A 105 -5.50 5.84 -2.16
C LYS A 105 -6.15 7.21 -2.07
N ILE A 106 -5.54 8.19 -2.73
CA ILE A 106 -6.17 9.48 -2.98
C ILE A 106 -7.04 9.30 -4.21
N VAL A 107 -8.35 9.41 -4.04
CA VAL A 107 -9.28 9.53 -5.17
C VAL A 107 -9.27 10.99 -5.56
N GLU A 108 -8.74 11.31 -6.75
CA GLU A 108 -8.95 12.63 -7.34
C GLU A 108 -10.45 12.73 -7.63
N SER A 109 -11.17 13.59 -6.91
CA SER A 109 -12.51 14.00 -7.29
C SER A 109 -12.37 14.77 -8.61
N ASN A 110 -12.99 14.24 -9.66
CA ASN A 110 -13.17 14.97 -10.91
C ASN A 110 -14.15 16.12 -10.66
N ASP A 111 -13.68 17.20 -10.03
CA ASP A 111 -14.36 18.50 -10.10
C ASP A 111 -13.99 19.17 -11.42
N ASP A 112 -14.31 18.48 -12.53
CA ASP A 112 -14.33 19.02 -13.89
C ASP A 112 -15.77 18.92 -14.42
N GLU A 113 -16.73 19.45 -13.65
CA GLU A 113 -17.98 19.91 -14.22
C GLU A 113 -17.76 21.35 -14.71
N SER A 114 -17.39 21.42 -15.98
CA SER A 114 -17.39 22.64 -16.76
C SER A 114 -18.80 23.23 -16.77
N ASP A 115 -19.05 24.29 -16.01
CA ASP A 115 -20.22 25.13 -16.25
C ASP A 115 -19.86 26.15 -17.35
N THR A 116 -19.97 25.67 -18.59
CA THR A 116 -20.00 26.53 -19.77
C THR A 116 -21.28 27.36 -19.73
N ALA A 117 -21.18 28.63 -19.36
CA ALA A 117 -22.15 29.65 -19.76
C ALA A 117 -21.56 30.46 -20.93
N VAL A 118 -21.74 29.94 -22.15
CA VAL A 118 -21.62 30.71 -23.39
C VAL A 118 -23.03 31.03 -23.86
N ASP A 119 -23.44 32.29 -23.70
CA ASP A 119 -24.48 33.02 -24.46
C ASP A 119 -24.75 34.35 -23.73
N VAL A 120 -24.83 35.55 -24.32
CA VAL A 120 -25.07 35.96 -25.71
C VAL A 120 -24.35 37.30 -25.96
N ASN A 121 -23.71 37.41 -27.11
CA ASN A 121 -23.22 38.67 -27.67
C ASN A 121 -24.42 39.48 -28.19
N LEU A 122 -24.94 40.43 -27.41
CA LEU A 122 -25.91 41.42 -27.90
C LEU A 122 -25.14 42.58 -28.52
N GLY A 123 -25.01 42.54 -29.84
CA GLY A 123 -24.61 43.69 -30.64
C GLY A 123 -25.54 44.87 -30.38
N GLY A 124 -24.98 45.97 -29.90
CA GLY A 124 -25.61 47.28 -29.88
C GLY A 124 -24.98 48.17 -30.94
N TYR A 125 -25.66 48.33 -32.07
CA TYR A 125 -25.54 49.50 -32.93
C TYR A 125 -26.54 50.58 -32.44
N CYS A 126 -26.20 51.84 -32.77
CA CYS A 126 -26.93 53.11 -32.56
C CYS A 126 -26.67 53.77 -31.18
N GLU A 127 -26.20 55.01 -31.07
CA GLU A 127 -26.23 56.20 -31.96
C GLU A 127 -24.85 56.86 -32.16
#